data_AF-A0A6H9YBG1-F1
#
_entry.id   AF-A0A6H9YBG1-F1
#
_cell.length_a   1.000
_cell.length_b   1.000
_cell.length_c   1.000
_cell.angle_alpha   90.00
_cell.angle_beta   90.00
_cell.angle_gamma   90.00
#
_symmetry.space_group_name_H-M   'P 1'
#
loop_
_entity.id
_entity.type
_entity.pdbx_description
1 polymer ?
#
loop_
_entity_poly.entity_id
_entity_poly.type
_entity_poly.pdbx_seq_one_letter_code
_entity_poly.pdbx_strand_id
1 'polypeptide(L)'
;MSQPPTPPPEYDRHPELAIVSLLFMLSRQHATGCRAMAESIAAHFRFVANDPRYADILRNAAQRLGMEWQGLLDAADHDGNVH
;
A
#
# COMPACT_ATOMS: atom_id res chain seq x y z
N MET A 1 -32.04 -13.55 8.21
CA MET A 1 -31.52 -12.90 9.43
C MET A 1 -30.31 -12.08 9.01
N SER A 2 -30.34 -10.75 9.19
CA SER A 2 -29.21 -9.89 8.82
C SER A 2 -28.13 -9.99 9.89
N GLN A 3 -26.92 -10.35 9.49
CA GLN A 3 -25.77 -10.41 10.39
C GLN A 3 -25.43 -8.99 10.86
N PRO A 4 -25.18 -8.75 12.16
CA PRO A 4 -24.75 -7.44 12.63
C PRO A 4 -23.42 -7.06 11.95
N PRO A 5 -23.19 -5.76 11.68
CA PRO A 5 -21.95 -5.31 11.08
C PRO A 5 -20.78 -5.67 12.01
N THR A 6 -19.73 -6.24 11.43
CA THR A 6 -18.50 -6.54 12.17
C THR A 6 -17.94 -5.22 12.72
N PRO A 7 -17.63 -5.14 14.03
CA PRO A 7 -17.05 -3.94 14.59
C PRO A 7 -15.73 -3.60 13.88
N PRO A 8 -15.40 -2.30 13.72
CA PRO A 8 -14.15 -1.91 13.10
C PRO A 8 -12.97 -2.43 13.95
N PRO A 9 -11.81 -2.74 13.33
CA PRO A 9 -10.64 -3.15 14.08
C PRO A 9 -10.20 -2.06 15.08
N GLU A 10 -9.74 -2.47 16.26
CA GLU A 10 -9.29 -1.55 17.32
C GLU A 10 -7.89 -1.00 17.03
N TYR A 11 -7.77 -0.09 16.06
CA TYR A 11 -6.48 0.44 15.60
C TYR A 11 -5.66 1.15 16.68
N ASP A 12 -6.31 1.75 17.68
CA ASP A 12 -5.61 2.41 18.80
C ASP A 12 -4.84 1.42 19.68
N ARG A 13 -5.33 0.18 19.77
CA ARG A 13 -4.69 -0.90 20.55
C ARG A 13 -3.83 -1.82 19.69
N HIS A 14 -4.11 -1.85 18.38
CA HIS A 14 -3.49 -2.72 17.39
C HIS A 14 -3.10 -1.94 16.12
N PRO A 15 -2.12 -1.01 16.19
CA PRO A 15 -1.72 -0.18 15.06
C PRO A 15 -1.21 -1.00 13.86
N GLU A 16 -0.71 -2.21 14.09
CA GLU A 16 -0.35 -3.18 13.06
C GLU A 16 -1.53 -3.53 12.15
N LEU A 17 -2.77 -3.56 12.65
CA LEU A 17 -3.96 -3.84 11.85
C LEU A 17 -4.28 -2.70 10.89
N ALA A 18 -4.02 -1.45 11.29
CA ALA A 18 -4.20 -0.30 10.41
C ALA A 18 -3.22 -0.37 9.24
N ILE A 19 -1.97 -0.74 9.54
CA ILE A 19 -0.91 -0.90 8.54
C ILE A 19 -1.25 -2.05 7.60
N VAL A 20 -1.60 -3.24 8.12
CA VAL A 20 -1.94 -4.39 7.27
C VAL A 20 -3.16 -4.10 6.38
N SER A 21 -4.19 -3.45 6.93
CA SER A 21 -5.36 -3.01 6.16
C SER A 21 -5.01 -2.00 5.08
N LEU A 22 -4.13 -1.04 5.39
CA LEU A 22 -3.61 -0.08 4.42
C LEU A 22 -2.83 -0.81 3.32
N LEU A 23 -1.87 -1.66 3.69
CA LEU A 23 -1.07 -2.42 2.72
C LEU A 23 -1.95 -3.26 1.79
N PHE A 24 -2.96 -3.93 2.33
CA PHE A 24 -3.92 -4.73 1.57
C PHE A 24 -4.83 -3.87 0.68
N MET A 25 -5.34 -2.75 1.18
CA MET A 25 -6.19 -1.85 0.40
C MET A 25 -5.41 -1.26 -0.78
N LEU A 26 -4.16 -0.87 -0.52
CA LEU A 26 -3.26 -0.34 -1.53
C LEU A 26 -2.86 -1.40 -2.56
N SER A 27 -2.54 -2.64 -2.14
CA SER A 27 -2.17 -3.72 -3.06
C SER A 27 -3.31 -4.13 -4.01
N ARG A 28 -4.56 -3.80 -3.68
CA ARG A 28 -5.74 -4.12 -4.49
C ARG A 28 -6.08 -3.07 -5.54
N GLN A 29 -5.45 -1.90 -5.49
CA GLN A 29 -5.62 -0.91 -6.54
C GLN A 29 -4.82 -1.37 -7.77
N HIS A 30 -5.47 -1.42 -8.93
CA HIS A 30 -4.74 -1.54 -10.18
C HIS A 30 -4.08 -0.18 -10.44
N ALA A 31 -2.78 -0.17 -10.79
CA ALA A 31 -2.06 1.04 -11.18
C ALA A 31 -2.62 1.71 -12.46
N THR A 32 -3.76 1.24 -12.97
CA THR A 32 -4.36 1.66 -14.22
C THR A 32 -5.20 2.93 -14.04
N GLY A 33 -4.74 4.03 -14.63
CA GLY A 33 -5.55 5.21 -14.93
C GLY A 33 -5.26 6.47 -14.13
N CYS A 34 -4.50 6.40 -13.03
CA CYS A 34 -4.13 7.58 -12.24
C CYS A 34 -2.71 7.48 -11.68
N ARG A 35 -1.74 8.05 -12.42
CA ARG A 35 -0.32 8.05 -12.02
C ARG A 35 -0.09 8.68 -10.65
N ALA A 36 -0.68 9.84 -10.39
CA ALA A 36 -0.54 10.54 -9.11
C ALA A 36 -1.02 9.69 -7.92
N MET A 37 -2.05 8.88 -8.13
CA MET A 37 -2.50 7.92 -7.11
C MET A 37 -1.45 6.83 -6.90
N ALA A 38 -0.93 6.23 -7.97
CA ALA A 38 0.10 5.20 -7.86
C ALA A 38 1.39 5.71 -7.20
N GLU A 39 1.83 6.93 -7.51
CA GLU A 39 2.94 7.60 -6.85
C GLU A 39 2.68 7.82 -5.35
N SER A 40 1.48 8.26 -4.99
CA SER A 40 1.06 8.44 -3.59
C SER A 40 1.05 7.12 -2.81
N ILE A 41 0.59 6.04 -3.45
CA ILE A 41 0.59 4.69 -2.89
C ILE A 41 2.04 4.20 -2.65
N ALA A 42 2.91 4.34 -3.66
CA ALA A 42 4.32 3.97 -3.54
C ALA A 42 5.06 4.79 -2.46
N ALA A 43 4.73 6.08 -2.32
CA ALA A 43 5.29 6.92 -1.27
C ALA A 43 4.87 6.46 0.13
N HIS A 44 3.62 6.00 0.29
CA HIS A 44 3.14 5.47 1.57
C HIS A 44 3.85 4.17 1.97
N PHE A 45 4.07 3.26 1.03
CA PHE A 45 4.86 2.05 1.27
C PHE A 45 6.28 2.40 1.72
N ARG A 46 6.93 3.38 1.08
CA ARG A 46 8.26 3.86 1.47
C ARG A 46 8.26 4.50 2.86
N PHE A 47 7.23 5.25 3.23
CA PHE A 47 7.12 5.81 4.58
C PHE A 47 7.09 4.72 5.64
N VAL A 48 6.22 3.71 5.48
CA VAL A 48 6.11 2.59 6.44
C VAL A 48 7.39 1.76 6.49
N ALA A 49 8.03 1.50 5.33
CA ALA A 49 9.26 0.72 5.26
C ALA A 49 10.44 1.37 6.03
N ASN A 50 10.50 2.71 6.05
CA ASN A 50 11.61 3.46 6.62
C ASN A 50 11.37 3.94 8.06
N ASP A 51 10.18 3.73 8.62
CA ASP A 51 9.90 4.14 10.00
C ASP A 51 10.35 3.07 11.00
N PRO A 52 11.42 3.30 11.79
CA PRO A 52 11.98 2.30 12.69
C PRO A 52 11.06 1.95 13.87
N ARG A 53 9.97 2.69 14.06
CA ARG A 53 8.98 2.43 15.12
C ARG A 53 8.10 1.21 14.81
N TYR A 54 8.00 0.81 13.53
CA TYR A 54 7.21 -0.35 13.14
C TYR A 54 8.00 -1.65 13.25
N ALA A 55 7.31 -2.77 13.50
CA ALA A 55 7.92 -4.09 13.53
C ALA A 55 8.55 -4.46 12.17
N ASP A 56 9.66 -5.20 12.21
CA ASP A 56 10.45 -5.59 11.03
C ASP A 56 9.59 -6.25 9.94
N ILE A 57 8.66 -7.12 10.34
CA ILE A 57 7.76 -7.81 9.41
C ILE A 57 6.89 -6.85 8.58
N LEU A 58 6.42 -5.75 9.21
CA LEU A 58 5.62 -4.73 8.54
C LEU A 58 6.48 -3.86 7.61
N ARG A 59 7.67 -3.49 8.07
CA ARG A 59 8.62 -2.71 7.25
C ARG A 59 9.05 -3.50 6.01
N ASN A 60 9.35 -4.78 6.17
CA ASN A 60 9.72 -5.68 5.07
C ASN A 60 8.58 -5.87 4.06
N ALA A 61 7.34 -6.04 4.55
CA ALA A 61 6.17 -6.14 3.68
C ALA A 61 5.94 -4.84 2.89
N ALA A 62 6.03 -3.69 3.55
CA ALA A 62 5.91 -2.39 2.90
C ALA A 62 7.01 -2.15 1.86
N GLN A 63 8.26 -2.55 2.15
CA GLN A 63 9.36 -2.45 1.20
C GLN A 63 9.09 -3.27 -0.06
N ARG A 64 8.66 -4.53 0.09
CA ARG A 64 8.34 -5.41 -1.05
C ARG A 64 7.23 -4.82 -1.92
N LEU A 65 6.14 -4.39 -1.30
CA LEU A 65 5.01 -3.78 -2.01
C LEU A 65 5.42 -2.47 -2.70
N GLY A 66 6.26 -1.65 -2.06
CA GLY A 66 6.79 -0.43 -2.65
C GLY A 66 7.62 -0.68 -3.92
N MET A 67 8.40 -1.76 -3.97
CA MET A 67 9.15 -2.15 -5.17
C MET A 67 8.24 -2.61 -6.31
N GLU A 68 7.22 -3.41 -6.02
CA GLU A 68 6.24 -3.86 -7.01
C GLU A 68 5.50 -2.68 -7.66
N TRP A 69 5.09 -1.70 -6.85
CA TRP A 69 4.43 -0.49 -7.35
C TRP A 69 5.35 0.43 -8.14
N GLN A 70 6.62 0.57 -7.74
CA GLN A 70 7.59 1.34 -8.52
C GLN A 70 7.81 0.70 -9.90
N GLY A 71 7.90 -0.64 -9.96
CA GLY A 71 8.00 -1.34 -11.25
C GLY A 71 6.80 -1.11 -12.18
N LEU A 72 5.58 -1.00 -11.64
CA LEU A 72 4.39 -0.65 -12.43
C LEU A 72 4.44 0.79 -12.95
N LEU A 73 4.90 1.74 -12.14
CA LEU A 73 5.09 3.13 -12.56
C LEU A 73 6.14 3.26 -13.66
N ASP A 74 7.27 2.57 -13.49
CA ASP A 74 8.37 2.57 -14.46
C ASP A 74 7.92 1.93 -15.79
N ALA A 75 7.14 0.85 -15.74
CA ALA A 75 6.57 0.21 -16.94
C ALA A 75 5.56 1.13 -17.67
N ALA A 76 4.71 1.83 -16.92
CA ALA A 76 3.75 2.78 -17.49
C ALA A 76 4.44 3.98 -18.18
N ASP A 77 5.58 4.44 -17.66
CA ASP A 77 6.39 5.48 -18.31
C ASP A 77 7.02 5.00 -19.63
N HIS A 78 7.41 3.73 -19.71
CA HIS A 78 7.96 3.16 -20.93
C HIS A 78 6.90 3.02 -22.04
N ASP A 79 5.67 2.64 -21.71
CA ASP A 79 4.55 2.54 -22.67
C ASP A 79 4.07 3.91 -23.16
N GLY A 80 4.11 4.95 -22.31
CA GLY A 80 3.71 6.32 -22.67
C GLY A 80 4.68 7.04 -23.61
N ASN A 81 5.90 6.51 -23.81
CA ASN A 81 6.94 7.10 -24.65
C ASN A 81 6.97 6.52 -26.08
N VAL A 82 5.99 5.69 -26.42
CA VAL A 82 5.79 5.14 -27.77
C VAL A 82 4.64 5.89 -28.47
N HIS A 83 4.85 7.17 -28.75
CA HIS A 83 4.00 7.95 -29.67
C HIS A 83 4.82 8.90 -30.52
#